data_AF-A0AAE0HAP4-F1
#
_entry.id   AF-A0AAE0HAP4-F1
#
_cell.length_a   1.000
_cell.length_b   1.000
_cell.length_c   1.000
_cell.angle_alpha   90.00
_cell.angle_beta   90.00
_cell.angle_gamma   90.00
#
_symmetry.space_group_name_H-M   'P 1'
#
loop_
_entity.id
_entity.type
_entity.pdbx_description
1 polymer ?
#
loop_
_entity_poly.entity_id
_entity_poly.type
_entity_poly.pdbx_seq_one_letter_code
_entity_poly.pdbx_strand_id
1 'polypeptide(L)'
;MASIRRLTVLCLATLTTPSSATSIPNTPVNEFGPSKAAARHNAFDIFNAIHSAMRQWGSSLNHNGMSLFVVTVPPGGMELAGVVGRPDPDGVGGVGGVWDVDARRGVMFGYVGAEVVKARAGGEGRVVDWQGVVDLIVDRYADRLRYMAEGVESVVWMRSAVNGLLNTHIDYSVEDEGYQAALERCAQFYTRVVVPDTQEDHLILAAVETVTHSICSTLFAVRKLVVEDVHADEGSMVASKQALRALTTKLKWTKWKECAACKVDEVCFVPMWPFGDKASYERPNCRNATSLDNGWWDSDTQYWHPIPKMMPPPDYET
;
A
#
# COMPACT_ATOMS: atom_id res chain seq x y z
N MET A 1 19.65 38.72 77.02
CA MET A 1 19.94 37.82 78.16
C MET A 1 19.30 36.47 77.90
N ALA A 2 20.03 35.40 78.22
CA ALA A 2 19.57 34.04 78.53
C ALA A 2 18.86 33.19 77.44
N SER A 3 19.71 32.33 76.86
CA SER A 3 19.50 30.97 76.35
C SER A 3 18.35 30.15 76.97
N ILE A 4 17.55 29.50 76.12
CA ILE A 4 16.79 28.29 76.47
C ILE A 4 17.14 27.18 75.47
N ARG A 5 17.74 26.12 76.01
CA ARG A 5 18.03 24.83 75.37
C ARG A 5 16.75 24.16 74.89
N ARG A 6 16.75 23.57 73.68
CA ARG A 6 15.85 22.46 73.34
C ARG A 6 16.63 21.35 72.65
N LEU A 7 16.51 20.16 73.23
CA LEU A 7 17.04 18.88 72.77
C LEU A 7 16.53 18.57 71.36
N THR A 8 17.45 18.21 70.48
CA THR A 8 17.21 17.55 69.20
C THR A 8 16.85 16.08 69.47
N VAL A 9 15.61 15.69 69.17
CA VAL A 9 15.25 14.27 68.97
C VAL A 9 15.29 14.02 67.47
N LEU A 10 16.26 13.23 67.04
CA LEU A 10 16.45 12.80 65.66
C LEU A 10 15.49 11.64 65.36
N CYS A 11 14.33 11.92 64.79
CA CYS A 11 13.49 10.89 64.16
C CYS A 11 13.95 10.71 62.71
N LEU A 12 14.68 9.62 62.45
CA LEU A 12 14.96 9.14 61.10
C LEU A 12 13.67 8.53 60.53
N ALA A 13 12.90 9.30 59.78
CA ALA A 13 11.82 8.77 58.95
C ALA A 13 12.40 8.45 57.56
N THR A 14 12.63 7.16 57.30
CA THR A 14 12.95 6.67 55.95
C THR A 14 11.69 6.76 55.09
N LEU A 15 11.58 7.83 54.29
CA LEU A 15 10.60 7.88 53.20
C LEU A 15 11.14 7.06 52.02
N THR A 16 10.63 5.84 51.88
CA THR A 16 10.73 5.07 50.64
C THR A 16 9.74 5.65 49.63
N THR A 17 10.26 6.27 48.58
CA THR A 17 9.47 6.69 47.41
C THR A 17 9.07 5.45 46.61
N PRO A 18 7.78 5.18 46.34
CA PRO A 18 7.40 4.23 45.31
C PRO A 18 7.67 4.90 43.95
N SER A 19 8.83 4.61 43.39
CA SER A 19 9.14 4.95 42.01
C SER A 19 8.39 3.95 41.12
N SER A 20 7.15 4.25 40.78
CA SER A 20 6.45 3.56 39.69
C SER A 20 6.99 4.07 38.35
N ALA A 21 8.24 3.72 38.07
CA ALA A 21 8.71 3.65 36.70
C ALA A 21 8.01 2.43 36.09
N THR A 22 6.96 2.68 35.30
CA THR A 22 6.45 1.68 34.36
C THR A 22 7.57 1.40 33.37
N SER A 23 8.42 0.42 33.70
CA SER A 23 9.34 -0.18 32.76
C SER A 23 8.49 -0.72 31.62
N ILE A 24 8.64 -0.11 30.44
CA ILE A 24 8.19 -0.71 29.18
C ILE A 24 8.75 -2.13 29.17
N PRO A 25 7.92 -3.19 29.06
CA PRO A 25 8.44 -4.53 28.99
C PRO A 25 9.40 -4.60 27.80
N ASN A 26 10.67 -4.89 28.06
CA ASN A 26 11.61 -5.30 27.04
C ASN A 26 11.11 -6.65 26.50
N THR A 27 10.26 -6.61 25.47
CA THR A 27 9.85 -7.81 24.75
C THR A 27 11.09 -8.42 24.10
N PRO A 28 11.43 -9.68 24.40
CA PRO A 28 12.57 -10.35 23.80
C PRO A 28 12.39 -10.48 22.29
N VAL A 29 13.49 -10.32 21.55
CA VAL A 29 13.59 -10.27 20.07
C VAL A 29 13.17 -11.58 19.36
N ASN A 30 12.69 -12.58 20.11
CA ASN A 30 12.43 -13.94 19.61
C ASN A 30 10.96 -14.37 19.65
N GLU A 31 10.00 -13.44 19.75
CA GLU A 31 8.59 -13.78 19.61
C GLU A 31 8.21 -13.84 18.12
N PHE A 32 8.27 -15.04 17.53
CA PHE A 32 7.69 -15.31 16.22
C PHE A 32 6.17 -15.23 16.34
N GLY A 33 5.60 -14.04 16.13
CA GLY A 33 4.16 -13.82 16.23
C GLY A 33 3.71 -12.42 15.83
N PRO A 34 2.40 -12.22 15.53
CA PRO A 34 1.85 -10.92 15.18
C PRO A 34 1.90 -9.97 16.38
N SER A 35 2.76 -8.95 16.30
CA SER A 35 2.91 -7.91 17.34
C SER A 35 2.94 -6.52 16.72
N LYS A 36 2.59 -5.48 17.49
CA LYS A 36 2.68 -4.08 17.03
C LYS A 36 4.12 -3.71 16.66
N ALA A 37 5.11 -4.26 17.34
CA ALA A 37 6.52 -4.04 17.01
C ALA A 37 6.88 -4.65 15.64
N ALA A 38 6.46 -5.89 15.38
CA ALA A 38 6.63 -6.52 14.08
C ALA A 38 5.86 -5.79 12.96
N ALA A 39 4.64 -5.32 13.25
CA ALA A 39 3.85 -4.54 12.29
C ALA A 39 4.52 -3.20 11.94
N ARG A 40 5.11 -2.50 12.92
CA ARG A 40 5.89 -1.28 12.68
C ARG A 40 7.16 -1.56 11.87
N HIS A 41 7.86 -2.66 12.18
CA HIS A 41 9.05 -3.07 11.45
C HIS A 41 8.75 -3.35 9.97
N ASN A 42 7.67 -4.09 9.70
CA ASN A 42 7.25 -4.48 8.36
C ASN A 42 6.19 -3.54 7.76
N ALA A 43 6.08 -2.31 8.27
CA ALA A 43 4.96 -1.42 7.99
C ALA A 43 4.78 -1.11 6.49
N PHE A 44 5.88 -0.91 5.77
CA PHE A 44 5.88 -0.58 4.35
C PHE A 44 5.40 -1.76 3.51
N ASP A 45 5.80 -2.98 3.84
CA ASP A 45 5.38 -4.18 3.14
C ASP A 45 3.90 -4.49 3.43
N ILE A 46 3.45 -4.34 4.68
CA ILE A 46 2.03 -4.50 5.07
C ILE A 46 1.16 -3.47 4.33
N PHE A 47 1.56 -2.19 4.34
CA PHE A 47 0.87 -1.12 3.63
C PHE A 47 0.76 -1.41 2.14
N ASN A 48 1.88 -1.81 1.52
CA ASN A 48 1.93 -2.13 0.09
C ASN A 48 1.12 -3.39 -0.24
N ALA A 49 1.06 -4.38 0.65
CA ALA A 49 0.24 -5.57 0.48
C ALA A 49 -1.25 -5.21 0.45
N ILE A 50 -1.72 -4.35 1.36
CA ILE A 50 -3.09 -3.86 1.41
C ILE A 50 -3.41 -3.04 0.16
N HIS A 51 -2.54 -2.09 -0.21
CA HIS A 51 -2.70 -1.30 -1.43
C HIS A 51 -2.70 -2.17 -2.69
N SER A 52 -1.96 -3.27 -2.71
CA SER A 52 -1.84 -4.11 -3.91
C SER A 52 -2.91 -5.22 -3.98
N ALA A 53 -3.67 -5.42 -2.90
CA ALA A 53 -4.64 -6.50 -2.79
C ALA A 53 -5.71 -6.39 -3.88
N MET A 54 -5.92 -7.49 -4.62
CA MET A 54 -6.86 -7.58 -5.74
C MET A 54 -6.60 -6.58 -6.89
N ARG A 55 -5.40 -5.97 -6.95
CA ARG A 55 -4.99 -5.10 -8.07
C ARG A 55 -4.00 -5.83 -8.96
N GLN A 56 -4.29 -5.84 -10.26
CA GLN A 56 -3.42 -6.44 -11.26
C GLN A 56 -1.99 -5.87 -11.18
N TRP A 57 -1.83 -4.54 -11.20
CA TRP A 57 -0.51 -3.90 -11.20
C TRP A 57 0.31 -4.20 -9.95
N GLY A 58 -0.33 -4.04 -8.78
CA GLY A 58 0.28 -4.29 -7.48
C GLY A 58 0.75 -5.74 -7.33
N SER A 59 -0.13 -6.68 -7.69
CA SER A 59 0.10 -8.11 -7.56
C SER A 59 1.08 -8.67 -8.60
N SER A 60 1.21 -8.04 -9.76
CA SER A 60 2.22 -8.38 -10.78
C SER A 60 3.63 -7.90 -10.41
N LEU A 61 3.76 -6.76 -9.71
CA LEU A 61 5.07 -6.21 -9.34
C LEU A 61 5.57 -6.75 -8.00
N ASN A 62 4.66 -6.93 -7.06
CA ASN A 62 4.91 -7.56 -5.79
C ASN A 62 4.01 -8.78 -5.72
N HIS A 63 4.58 -9.95 -6.05
CA HIS A 63 3.84 -11.20 -6.02
C HIS A 63 3.42 -11.51 -4.57
N ASN A 64 2.26 -11.02 -4.18
CA ASN A 64 1.73 -11.18 -2.82
C ASN A 64 1.06 -12.55 -2.62
N GLY A 65 1.13 -13.45 -3.61
CA GLY A 65 0.35 -14.68 -3.67
C GLY A 65 -1.14 -14.36 -3.86
N MET A 66 -1.77 -14.94 -4.86
CA MET A 66 -3.22 -14.77 -5.07
C MET A 66 -4.00 -15.27 -3.84
N SER A 67 -4.94 -14.47 -3.32
CA SER A 67 -5.86 -14.88 -2.25
C SER A 67 -6.98 -15.77 -2.79
N LEU A 68 -7.29 -16.86 -2.08
CA LEU A 68 -8.39 -17.80 -2.36
C LEU A 68 -9.74 -17.19 -1.94
N PHE A 69 -10.76 -17.36 -2.78
CA PHE A 69 -12.16 -17.08 -2.43
C PHE A 69 -12.89 -18.40 -2.16
N VAL A 70 -13.42 -18.57 -0.95
CA VAL A 70 -14.34 -19.67 -0.66
C VAL A 70 -15.68 -19.32 -1.26
N VAL A 71 -16.11 -20.09 -2.26
CA VAL A 71 -17.46 -20.00 -2.82
C VAL A 71 -18.24 -21.21 -2.33
N THR A 72 -19.32 -21.00 -1.58
CA THR A 72 -20.28 -22.06 -1.27
C THR A 72 -21.23 -22.20 -2.46
N VAL A 73 -21.05 -23.25 -3.27
CA VAL A 73 -21.96 -23.58 -4.37
C VAL A 73 -23.10 -24.42 -3.80
N PRO A 74 -24.37 -23.96 -3.85
CA PRO A 74 -25.50 -24.79 -3.45
C PRO A 74 -25.66 -26.00 -4.39
N PRO A 75 -26.19 -27.14 -3.92
CA PRO A 75 -26.36 -28.33 -4.75
C PRO A 75 -27.23 -28.01 -5.97
N GLY A 76 -26.69 -28.20 -7.19
CA GLY A 76 -27.39 -28.00 -8.46
C GLY A 76 -26.85 -26.89 -9.37
N GLY A 77 -25.81 -26.15 -8.97
CA GLY A 77 -25.09 -25.21 -9.85
C GLY A 77 -23.98 -25.91 -10.65
N MET A 78 -23.89 -25.65 -11.96
CA MET A 78 -22.80 -26.16 -12.81
C MET A 78 -21.43 -25.78 -12.23
N GLU A 79 -20.53 -26.75 -12.14
CA GLU A 79 -19.15 -26.59 -11.68
C GLU A 79 -18.40 -25.62 -12.61
N LEU A 80 -17.79 -24.58 -12.04
CA LEU A 80 -16.75 -23.81 -12.72
C LEU A 80 -15.50 -24.69 -12.81
N ALA A 81 -15.41 -25.49 -13.87
CA ALA A 81 -14.22 -26.27 -14.16
C ALA A 81 -13.07 -25.32 -14.53
N GLY A 82 -12.03 -25.31 -13.68
CA GLY A 82 -10.70 -24.91 -14.13
C GLY A 82 -10.31 -25.77 -15.34
N VAL A 83 -9.66 -25.14 -16.33
CA VAL A 83 -9.32 -25.74 -17.62
C VAL A 83 -8.63 -27.10 -17.43
N VAL A 84 -9.39 -28.17 -17.62
CA VAL A 84 -8.90 -29.53 -17.82
C VAL A 84 -9.38 -29.91 -19.21
N GLY A 85 -8.48 -29.78 -20.18
CA GLY A 85 -8.70 -30.40 -21.49
C GLY A 85 -8.79 -31.92 -21.31
N ARG A 86 -9.77 -32.55 -21.96
CA ARG A 86 -9.79 -34.00 -22.13
C ARG A 86 -10.36 -34.39 -23.50
N PRO A 87 -9.95 -35.57 -24.00
CA PRO A 87 -9.78 -35.84 -25.42
C PRO A 87 -11.09 -36.19 -26.10
N ASP A 88 -11.18 -35.82 -27.38
CA ASP A 88 -12.27 -36.19 -28.28
C ASP A 88 -12.07 -37.63 -28.80
N PRO A 89 -13.02 -38.57 -28.59
CA PRO A 89 -12.92 -39.91 -29.16
C PRO A 89 -13.52 -40.03 -30.56
N ASP A 90 -14.38 -39.12 -31.02
CA ASP A 90 -15.24 -39.41 -32.18
C ASP A 90 -15.31 -38.20 -33.12
N GLY A 91 -14.24 -38.02 -33.92
CA GLY A 91 -14.14 -36.92 -34.86
C GLY A 91 -15.23 -36.93 -35.93
N VAL A 92 -16.01 -35.84 -36.01
CA VAL A 92 -16.51 -35.20 -37.25
C VAL A 92 -16.79 -33.72 -36.95
N GLY A 93 -16.23 -32.82 -37.76
CA GLY A 93 -16.07 -31.39 -37.46
C GLY A 93 -17.30 -30.49 -37.56
N GLY A 94 -17.07 -29.23 -37.18
CA GLY A 94 -18.00 -28.11 -37.38
C GLY A 94 -17.83 -27.02 -36.31
N VAL A 95 -16.83 -26.16 -36.47
CA VAL A 95 -16.66 -24.97 -35.62
C VAL A 95 -17.60 -23.87 -36.12
N GLY A 96 -18.55 -23.46 -35.29
CA GLY A 96 -19.42 -22.32 -35.58
C GLY A 96 -20.50 -22.15 -34.52
N GLY A 97 -20.40 -21.10 -33.70
CA GLY A 97 -21.47 -20.75 -32.77
C GLY A 97 -21.05 -19.78 -31.69
N VAL A 98 -21.24 -18.49 -31.97
CA VAL A 98 -21.22 -17.34 -31.06
C VAL A 98 -21.97 -17.66 -29.75
N TRP A 99 -21.36 -17.37 -28.60
CA TRP A 99 -22.08 -17.35 -27.32
C TRP A 99 -23.03 -16.15 -27.31
N ASP A 100 -24.33 -16.42 -27.40
CA ASP A 100 -25.40 -15.45 -27.18
C ASP A 100 -25.30 -14.88 -25.75
N VAL A 101 -25.10 -13.56 -25.66
CA VAL A 101 -24.77 -12.83 -24.42
C VAL A 101 -26.00 -12.29 -23.68
N ASP A 102 -27.22 -12.49 -24.21
CA ASP A 102 -28.36 -11.65 -23.82
C ASP A 102 -29.39 -12.30 -22.89
N ALA A 103 -29.28 -13.59 -22.55
CA ALA A 103 -30.33 -14.28 -21.79
C ALA A 103 -30.13 -14.38 -20.26
N ARG A 104 -29.05 -13.87 -19.66
CA ARG A 104 -28.74 -14.12 -18.22
C ARG A 104 -28.44 -12.91 -17.36
N ARG A 105 -28.62 -11.69 -17.86
CA ARG A 105 -28.29 -10.46 -17.09
C ARG A 105 -29.32 -10.13 -15.99
N GLY A 106 -30.55 -10.67 -16.06
CA GLY A 106 -31.64 -10.33 -15.14
C GLY A 106 -31.68 -11.11 -13.82
N VAL A 107 -31.24 -12.37 -13.78
CA VAL A 107 -31.51 -13.27 -12.63
C VAL A 107 -30.34 -13.33 -11.64
N MET A 108 -29.11 -13.15 -12.11
CA MET A 108 -27.90 -13.25 -11.28
C MET A 108 -27.64 -11.96 -10.46
N PHE A 109 -28.03 -10.79 -10.97
CA PHE A 109 -27.85 -9.52 -10.27
C PHE A 109 -28.83 -9.29 -9.11
N GLY A 110 -30.03 -9.88 -9.14
CA GLY A 110 -31.04 -9.68 -8.09
C GLY A 110 -30.77 -10.48 -6.81
N TYR A 111 -30.35 -11.73 -6.95
CA TYR A 111 -30.15 -12.64 -5.80
C TYR A 111 -28.79 -12.44 -5.11
N VAL A 112 -27.73 -12.21 -5.87
CA VAL A 112 -26.39 -11.98 -5.30
C VAL A 112 -26.34 -10.63 -4.57
N GLY A 113 -27.02 -9.60 -5.08
CA GLY A 113 -27.10 -8.30 -4.42
C GLY A 113 -27.78 -8.36 -3.06
N ALA A 114 -28.93 -9.04 -2.95
CA ALA A 114 -29.71 -9.07 -1.71
C ALA A 114 -29.08 -9.94 -0.62
N GLU A 115 -28.51 -11.10 -0.98
CA GLU A 115 -27.85 -12.00 -0.02
C GLU A 115 -26.50 -11.48 0.45
N VAL A 116 -25.68 -10.89 -0.44
CA VAL A 116 -24.41 -10.25 -0.05
C VAL A 116 -24.65 -9.03 0.85
N VAL A 117 -25.73 -8.27 0.58
CA VAL A 117 -26.14 -7.15 1.45
C VAL A 117 -26.69 -7.64 2.79
N LYS A 118 -27.44 -8.75 2.82
CA LYS A 118 -27.92 -9.36 4.08
C LYS A 118 -26.82 -10.02 4.90
N ALA A 119 -25.85 -10.67 4.26
CA ALA A 119 -24.68 -11.25 4.92
C ALA A 119 -23.78 -10.16 5.53
N ARG A 120 -23.70 -8.98 4.88
CA ARG A 120 -23.06 -7.78 5.47
C ARG A 120 -23.89 -7.11 6.57
N ALA A 121 -25.20 -7.33 6.62
CA ALA A 121 -26.09 -6.75 7.63
C ALA A 121 -26.25 -7.62 8.89
N GLY A 122 -25.71 -8.84 8.91
CA GLY A 122 -25.99 -9.86 9.93
C GLY A 122 -24.95 -10.03 11.05
N GLY A 123 -23.90 -9.21 11.10
CA GLY A 123 -22.88 -9.25 12.16
C GLY A 123 -22.28 -7.87 12.39
N GLU A 124 -22.83 -7.10 13.33
CA GLU A 124 -22.39 -5.75 13.67
C GLU A 124 -21.05 -5.75 14.43
N GLY A 125 -19.96 -6.01 13.69
CA GLY A 125 -18.65 -5.43 13.95
C GLY A 125 -18.41 -4.35 12.91
N ARG A 126 -17.99 -3.15 13.31
CA ARG A 126 -17.75 -2.04 12.38
C ARG A 126 -16.46 -2.31 11.60
N VAL A 127 -16.54 -3.06 10.50
CA VAL A 127 -15.38 -3.43 9.67
C VAL A 127 -14.71 -2.17 9.12
N VAL A 128 -13.40 -2.04 9.37
CA VAL A 128 -12.60 -0.93 8.86
C VAL A 128 -12.23 -1.17 7.39
N ASP A 129 -12.52 -0.21 6.52
CA ASP A 129 -12.08 -0.23 5.12
C ASP A 129 -10.61 0.21 5.00
N TRP A 130 -9.70 -0.72 5.28
CA TRP A 130 -8.26 -0.47 5.19
C TRP A 130 -7.78 -0.19 3.77
N GLN A 131 -8.43 -0.76 2.75
CA GLN A 131 -8.08 -0.49 1.36
C GLN A 131 -8.38 0.97 1.02
N GLY A 132 -9.58 1.46 1.36
CA GLY A 132 -9.95 2.87 1.17
C GLY A 132 -9.03 3.85 1.91
N VAL A 133 -8.63 3.54 3.16
CA VAL A 133 -7.68 4.37 3.92
C VAL A 133 -6.33 4.47 3.20
N VAL A 134 -5.79 3.34 2.77
CA VAL A 134 -4.50 3.27 2.09
C VAL A 134 -4.54 3.96 0.72
N ASP A 135 -5.65 3.84 -0.01
CA ASP A 135 -5.86 4.50 -1.30
C ASP A 135 -5.86 6.02 -1.17
N LEU A 136 -6.59 6.56 -0.19
CA LEU A 136 -6.60 8.00 0.09
C LEU A 136 -5.20 8.54 0.36
N ILE A 137 -4.36 7.77 1.05
CA ILE A 137 -2.96 8.14 1.32
C ILE A 137 -2.15 8.12 0.02
N VAL A 138 -2.21 7.04 -0.75
CA VAL A 138 -1.45 6.94 -2.01
C VAL A 138 -1.87 8.02 -3.00
N ASP A 139 -3.17 8.25 -3.17
CA ASP A 139 -3.68 9.28 -4.08
C ASP A 139 -3.32 10.71 -3.63
N ARG A 140 -3.26 10.96 -2.32
CA ARG A 140 -2.83 12.26 -1.81
C ARG A 140 -1.36 12.53 -2.09
N TYR A 141 -0.49 11.54 -1.86
CA TYR A 141 0.94 11.76 -1.76
C TYR A 141 1.76 11.28 -2.97
N ALA A 142 1.34 10.25 -3.71
CA ALA A 142 2.20 9.57 -4.68
C ALA A 142 2.77 10.50 -5.74
N ASP A 143 1.90 11.22 -6.45
CA ASP A 143 2.32 12.07 -7.57
C ASP A 143 3.08 13.30 -7.07
N ARG A 144 2.67 13.86 -5.92
CA ARG A 144 3.33 15.01 -5.30
C ARG A 144 4.73 14.67 -4.79
N LEU A 145 4.91 13.51 -4.14
CA LEU A 145 6.22 13.07 -3.68
C LEU A 145 7.16 12.81 -4.86
N ARG A 146 6.70 12.15 -5.94
CA ARG A 146 7.51 11.93 -7.14
C ARG A 146 7.87 13.26 -7.82
N TYR A 147 6.90 14.16 -7.97
CA TYR A 147 7.13 15.49 -8.51
C TYR A 147 8.17 16.28 -7.70
N MET A 148 8.05 16.29 -6.37
CA MET A 148 9.02 16.98 -5.51
C MET A 148 10.41 16.35 -5.56
N ALA A 149 10.50 15.02 -5.64
CA ALA A 149 11.77 14.29 -5.70
C ALA A 149 12.54 14.50 -7.03
N GLU A 150 11.82 14.64 -8.14
CA GLU A 150 12.40 14.59 -9.49
C GLU A 150 12.18 15.87 -10.30
N GLY A 151 10.92 16.33 -10.38
CA GLY A 151 10.48 17.36 -11.31
C GLY A 151 10.50 18.81 -10.80
N VAL A 152 10.71 19.05 -9.51
CA VAL A 152 10.80 20.44 -8.99
C VAL A 152 12.15 21.06 -9.34
N GLU A 153 12.15 22.23 -9.99
CA GLU A 153 13.37 22.90 -10.45
C GLU A 153 13.85 24.04 -9.54
N SER A 154 13.00 24.56 -8.65
CA SER A 154 13.35 25.71 -7.80
C SER A 154 12.90 25.56 -6.35
N VAL A 155 13.60 26.27 -5.45
CA VAL A 155 13.24 26.38 -4.01
C VAL A 155 11.80 26.88 -3.85
N VAL A 156 11.37 27.83 -4.67
CA VAL A 156 10.01 28.40 -4.60
C VAL A 156 8.94 27.34 -4.87
N TRP A 157 9.14 26.50 -5.89
CA TRP A 157 8.22 25.41 -6.18
C TRP A 157 8.25 24.31 -5.12
N MET A 158 9.43 24.01 -4.55
CA MET A 158 9.55 23.07 -3.43
C MET A 158 8.80 23.57 -2.19
N ARG A 159 8.96 24.86 -1.84
CA ARG A 159 8.22 25.53 -0.76
C ARG A 159 6.71 25.43 -0.96
N SER A 160 6.23 25.73 -2.17
CA SER A 160 4.80 25.65 -2.49
C SER A 160 4.27 24.23 -2.37
N ALA A 161 5.02 23.25 -2.88
CA ALA A 161 4.61 21.85 -2.84
C ALA A 161 4.55 21.30 -1.39
N VAL A 162 5.57 21.58 -0.57
CA VAL A 162 5.59 21.12 0.83
C VAL A 162 4.53 21.83 1.68
N ASN A 163 4.31 23.13 1.48
CA ASN A 163 3.23 23.88 2.13
C ASN A 163 1.84 23.33 1.76
N GLY A 164 1.64 23.02 0.47
CA GLY A 164 0.38 22.44 -0.01
C GLY A 164 0.04 21.08 0.61
N LEU A 165 1.06 20.34 1.09
CA LEU A 165 0.88 19.08 1.81
C LEU A 165 0.71 19.28 3.32
N LEU A 166 1.43 20.22 3.94
CA LEU A 166 1.52 20.32 5.40
C LEU A 166 0.62 21.37 6.04
N ASN A 167 0.26 22.47 5.36
CA ASN A 167 -0.43 23.60 5.98
C ASN A 167 -1.77 23.19 6.63
N THR A 168 -2.45 22.17 6.12
CA THR A 168 -3.71 21.67 6.71
C THR A 168 -3.52 20.97 8.05
N HIS A 169 -2.29 20.63 8.44
CA HIS A 169 -1.96 19.95 9.70
C HIS A 169 -1.29 20.87 10.72
N ILE A 170 -0.91 22.08 10.30
CA ILE A 170 -0.25 23.09 11.13
C ILE A 170 -1.32 24.03 11.68
N ASP A 171 -1.37 24.15 13.00
CA ASP A 171 -2.17 25.16 13.67
C ASP A 171 -1.27 26.37 13.97
N TYR A 172 -1.39 27.42 13.15
CA TYR A 172 -0.58 28.63 13.30
C TYR A 172 -1.01 29.51 14.49
N SER A 173 -2.09 29.17 15.20
CA SER A 173 -2.55 29.91 16.37
C SER A 173 -1.88 29.48 17.67
N VAL A 174 -1.16 28.36 17.65
CA VAL A 174 -0.50 27.76 18.81
C VAL A 174 0.98 27.57 18.52
N GLU A 175 1.84 27.89 19.50
CA GLU A 175 3.27 27.59 19.41
C GLU A 175 3.50 26.07 19.47
N ASP A 176 4.12 25.53 18.42
CA ASP A 176 4.48 24.11 18.29
C ASP A 176 5.94 24.02 17.84
N GLU A 177 6.87 24.19 18.79
CA GLU A 177 8.30 24.16 18.53
C GLU A 177 8.70 22.83 17.87
N GLY A 178 9.27 22.91 16.67
CA GLY A 178 9.67 21.73 15.91
C GLY A 178 8.50 20.91 15.34
N TYR A 179 7.28 21.47 15.30
CA TYR A 179 6.10 20.92 14.63
C TYR A 179 5.69 19.51 15.09
N GLN A 180 5.93 19.16 16.35
CA GLN A 180 5.65 17.81 16.85
C GLN A 180 4.14 17.53 16.87
N ALA A 181 3.33 18.48 17.34
CA ALA A 181 1.88 18.31 17.34
C ALA A 181 1.33 18.30 15.91
N ALA A 182 1.86 19.14 15.01
CA ALA A 182 1.51 19.12 13.59
C ALA A 182 1.93 17.82 12.88
N LEU A 183 3.07 17.23 13.26
CA LEU A 183 3.54 15.94 12.75
C LEU A 183 2.59 14.81 13.15
N GLU A 184 2.21 14.70 14.42
CA GLU A 184 1.25 13.70 14.90
C GLU A 184 -0.10 13.87 14.21
N ARG A 185 -0.57 15.12 14.09
CA ARG A 185 -1.79 15.45 13.36
C ARG A 185 -1.75 15.02 11.90
N CYS A 186 -0.62 15.18 11.23
CA CYS A 186 -0.40 14.75 9.85
C CYS A 186 -0.40 13.23 9.74
N ALA A 187 0.36 12.53 10.59
CA ALA A 187 0.49 11.08 10.56
C ALA A 187 -0.86 10.37 10.80
N GLN A 188 -1.68 10.89 11.71
CA GLN A 188 -2.94 10.26 12.07
C GLN A 188 -4.13 10.73 11.24
N PHE A 189 -3.95 11.67 10.30
CA PHE A 189 -5.07 12.35 9.64
C PHE A 189 -6.11 11.39 9.04
N TYR A 190 -5.66 10.34 8.34
CA TYR A 190 -6.53 9.35 7.70
C TYR A 190 -7.01 8.24 8.65
N THR A 191 -6.44 8.13 9.85
CA THR A 191 -6.77 7.10 10.85
C THR A 191 -7.55 7.65 12.04
N ARG A 192 -7.70 8.98 12.18
CA ARG A 192 -8.41 9.64 13.30
C ARG A 192 -9.82 9.12 13.58
N VAL A 193 -10.56 8.70 12.54
CA VAL A 193 -11.94 8.20 12.65
C VAL A 193 -12.02 6.68 12.60
N VAL A 194 -10.88 6.01 12.49
CA VAL A 194 -10.80 4.55 12.52
C VAL A 194 -10.93 4.08 13.96
N VAL A 195 -11.80 3.10 14.18
CA VAL A 195 -11.97 2.44 15.47
C VAL A 195 -11.60 0.98 15.24
N PRO A 196 -10.36 0.57 15.52
CA PRO A 196 -9.94 -0.81 15.36
C PRO A 196 -10.67 -1.71 16.35
N ASP A 197 -11.11 -2.88 15.91
CA ASP A 197 -11.85 -3.85 16.72
C ASP A 197 -11.03 -5.13 16.90
N THR A 198 -10.52 -5.67 15.79
CA THR A 198 -9.76 -6.92 15.78
C THR A 198 -8.27 -6.71 16.08
N GLN A 199 -7.56 -7.79 16.43
CA GLN A 199 -6.11 -7.75 16.58
C GLN A 199 -5.44 -7.31 15.28
N GLU A 200 -5.95 -7.79 14.15
CA GLU A 200 -5.52 -7.45 12.79
C GLU A 200 -5.68 -5.96 12.52
N ASP A 201 -6.82 -5.36 12.87
CA ASP A 201 -7.04 -3.91 12.72
C ASP A 201 -6.00 -3.11 13.50
N HIS A 202 -5.67 -3.52 14.72
CA HIS A 202 -4.65 -2.84 15.51
C HIS A 202 -3.24 -2.94 14.90
N LEU A 203 -2.93 -4.04 14.21
CA LEU A 203 -1.65 -4.23 13.54
C LEU A 203 -1.58 -3.43 12.24
N ILE A 204 -2.65 -3.44 11.45
CA ILE A 204 -2.75 -2.63 10.23
C ILE A 204 -2.70 -1.14 10.57
N LEU A 205 -3.43 -0.70 11.60
CA LEU A 205 -3.36 0.67 12.10
C LEU A 205 -1.93 1.08 12.41
N ALA A 206 -1.19 0.23 13.15
CA ALA A 206 0.19 0.51 13.50
C ALA A 206 1.10 0.61 12.26
N ALA A 207 0.88 -0.22 11.24
CA ALA A 207 1.62 -0.14 9.98
C ALA A 207 1.29 1.14 9.20
N VAL A 208 0.00 1.46 9.03
CA VAL A 208 -0.47 2.65 8.31
C VAL A 208 0.04 3.94 8.97
N GLU A 209 -0.05 4.04 10.29
CA GLU A 209 0.46 5.20 11.04
C GLU A 209 1.99 5.30 10.97
N THR A 210 2.70 4.18 10.88
CA THR A 210 4.17 4.19 10.69
C THR A 210 4.55 4.73 9.32
N VAL A 211 3.84 4.32 8.26
CA VAL A 211 4.10 4.79 6.88
C VAL A 211 3.78 6.28 6.77
N THR A 212 2.61 6.71 7.24
CA THR A 212 2.21 8.13 7.22
C THR A 212 3.10 8.99 8.09
N HIS A 213 3.54 8.52 9.25
CA HIS A 213 4.55 9.21 10.05
C HIS A 213 5.88 9.36 9.29
N SER A 214 6.35 8.33 8.58
CA SER A 214 7.55 8.41 7.74
C SER A 214 7.40 9.44 6.60
N ILE A 215 6.20 9.57 6.03
CA ILE A 215 5.90 10.58 4.99
C ILE A 215 5.94 11.97 5.62
N CYS A 216 5.13 12.20 6.68
CA CYS A 216 4.99 13.50 7.31
C CYS A 216 6.31 13.99 7.92
N SER A 217 7.07 13.14 8.61
CA SER A 217 8.38 13.49 9.17
C SER A 217 9.37 13.94 8.08
N THR A 218 9.39 13.24 6.95
CA THR A 218 10.21 13.63 5.79
C THR A 218 9.77 14.98 5.23
N LEU A 219 8.47 15.21 5.09
CA LEU A 219 7.93 16.48 4.60
C LEU A 219 8.27 17.65 5.54
N PHE A 220 8.17 17.45 6.86
CA PHE A 220 8.58 18.47 7.84
C PHE A 220 10.10 18.71 7.82
N ALA A 221 10.93 17.69 7.59
CA ALA A 221 12.36 17.88 7.37
C ALA A 221 12.65 18.72 6.12
N VAL A 222 11.96 18.44 5.00
CA VAL A 222 12.06 19.26 3.78
C VAL A 222 11.58 20.68 4.05
N ARG A 223 10.46 20.86 4.76
CA ARG A 223 9.95 22.17 5.16
C ARG A 223 10.98 22.97 5.93
N LYS A 224 11.69 22.36 6.88
CA LYS A 224 12.75 23.02 7.63
C LYS A 224 13.87 23.53 6.70
N LEU A 225 14.28 22.72 5.73
CA LEU A 225 15.34 23.05 4.77
C LEU A 225 14.95 24.17 3.79
N VAL A 226 13.70 24.22 3.35
CA VAL A 226 13.30 25.16 2.29
C VAL A 226 12.43 26.31 2.77
N VAL A 227 11.61 26.15 3.80
CA VAL A 227 10.67 27.19 4.27
C VAL A 227 11.22 27.96 5.47
N GLU A 228 11.75 27.26 6.47
CA GLU A 228 12.25 27.92 7.70
C GLU A 228 13.63 28.53 7.53
N ASP A 229 14.46 27.94 6.66
CA ASP A 229 15.75 28.53 6.31
C ASP A 229 15.57 29.71 5.34
N VAL A 230 15.85 30.91 5.84
CA VAL A 230 15.83 32.16 5.07
C VAL A 230 16.88 32.15 3.95
N HIS A 231 17.95 31.37 4.12
CA HIS A 231 19.06 31.24 3.17
C HIS A 231 18.96 29.99 2.30
N ALA A 232 17.80 29.33 2.25
CA ALA A 232 17.62 28.12 1.45
C ALA A 232 18.05 28.35 -0.01
N ASP A 233 19.01 27.53 -0.45
CA ASP A 233 19.71 27.67 -1.71
C ASP A 233 19.64 26.37 -2.54
N GLU A 234 20.55 26.22 -3.49
CA GLU A 234 20.69 25.00 -4.28
C GLU A 234 21.07 23.79 -3.42
N GLY A 235 21.88 23.98 -2.36
CA GLY A 235 22.21 22.94 -1.39
C GLY A 235 20.98 22.43 -0.64
N SER A 236 20.12 23.33 -0.17
CA SER A 236 18.83 22.97 0.45
C SER A 236 17.92 22.20 -0.50
N MET A 237 17.95 22.53 -1.80
CA MET A 237 17.21 21.79 -2.83
C MET A 237 17.75 20.37 -3.04
N VAL A 238 19.07 20.22 -3.14
CA VAL A 238 19.71 18.90 -3.29
C VAL A 238 19.39 18.02 -2.08
N ALA A 239 19.54 18.55 -0.86
CA ALA A 239 19.21 17.84 0.37
C ALA A 239 17.73 17.44 0.43
N SER A 240 16.82 18.34 0.05
CA SER A 240 15.38 18.07 0.01
C SER A 240 15.03 16.97 -0.98
N LYS A 241 15.55 17.03 -2.20
CA LYS A 241 15.36 15.99 -3.22
C LYS A 241 15.94 14.65 -2.75
N GLN A 242 17.09 14.64 -2.11
CA GLN A 242 17.70 13.42 -1.57
C GLN A 242 16.82 12.78 -0.49
N ALA A 243 16.29 13.57 0.46
CA ALA A 243 15.38 13.08 1.48
C ALA A 243 14.10 12.48 0.87
N LEU A 244 13.51 13.16 -0.11
CA LEU A 244 12.32 12.68 -0.82
C LEU A 244 12.60 11.41 -1.64
N ARG A 245 13.74 11.32 -2.32
CA ARG A 245 14.15 10.10 -3.06
C ARG A 245 14.36 8.91 -2.13
N ALA A 246 14.96 9.14 -0.95
CA ALA A 246 15.09 8.11 0.06
C ALA A 246 13.72 7.63 0.54
N LEU A 247 12.77 8.55 0.75
CA LEU A 247 11.38 8.20 1.10
C LEU A 247 10.69 7.42 -0.02
N THR A 248 10.73 7.88 -1.28
CA THR A 248 10.09 7.16 -2.39
C THR A 248 10.69 5.77 -2.57
N THR A 249 12.01 5.63 -2.44
CA THR A 249 12.70 4.34 -2.47
C THR A 249 12.23 3.41 -1.34
N LYS A 250 11.88 3.96 -0.18
CA LYS A 250 11.35 3.20 0.97
C LYS A 250 9.89 2.80 0.77
N LEU A 251 9.07 3.71 0.23
CA LEU A 251 7.64 3.49 -0.01
C LEU A 251 7.37 2.45 -1.10
N LYS A 252 8.17 2.44 -2.18
CA LYS A 252 8.06 1.48 -3.30
C LYS A 252 6.64 1.33 -3.87
N TRP A 253 5.90 2.44 -3.97
CA TRP A 253 4.55 2.40 -4.52
C TRP A 253 4.55 2.00 -5.99
N THR A 254 3.72 0.99 -6.31
CA THR A 254 3.60 0.44 -7.66
C THR A 254 3.04 1.43 -8.65
N LYS A 255 2.26 2.42 -8.18
CA LYS A 255 1.75 3.55 -8.95
C LYS A 255 2.85 4.29 -9.72
N TRP A 256 4.07 4.38 -9.18
CA TRP A 256 5.16 5.07 -9.88
C TRP A 256 5.75 4.30 -11.06
N LYS A 257 5.48 3.00 -11.14
CA LYS A 257 5.85 2.16 -12.29
C LYS A 257 4.79 2.14 -13.39
N GLU A 258 3.59 2.64 -13.12
CA GLU A 258 2.52 2.74 -14.12
C GLU A 258 2.93 3.69 -15.25
N CYS A 259 2.50 3.36 -16.46
CA CYS A 259 2.68 4.22 -17.63
C CYS A 259 1.82 5.48 -17.45
N ALA A 260 2.30 6.63 -17.97
CA ALA A 260 1.57 7.89 -17.85
C ALA A 260 0.20 7.86 -18.56
N ALA A 261 0.18 7.48 -19.83
CA ALA A 261 -1.03 7.24 -20.62
C ALA A 261 -0.64 6.45 -21.88
N CYS A 262 -1.39 5.40 -22.19
CA CYS A 262 -1.25 4.63 -23.42
C CYS A 262 -2.29 5.07 -24.45
N LYS A 263 -2.08 4.71 -25.73
CA LYS A 263 -3.10 4.92 -26.78
C LYS A 263 -4.33 4.05 -26.51
N VAL A 264 -5.42 4.34 -27.23
CA VAL A 264 -6.71 3.63 -27.07
C VAL A 264 -6.59 2.13 -27.40
N ASP A 265 -5.70 1.77 -28.33
CA ASP A 265 -5.40 0.40 -28.73
C ASP A 265 -4.24 -0.24 -27.95
N GLU A 266 -3.72 0.46 -26.94
CA GLU A 266 -2.59 0.03 -26.13
C GLU A 266 -2.96 -0.06 -24.64
N VAL A 267 -2.39 -1.04 -23.95
CA VAL A 267 -2.48 -1.18 -22.49
C VAL A 267 -1.10 -1.01 -21.87
N CYS A 268 -1.03 -0.38 -20.70
CA CYS A 268 0.22 -0.38 -19.94
C CYS A 268 0.47 -1.80 -19.45
N PHE A 269 1.57 -2.41 -19.88
CA PHE A 269 1.83 -3.82 -19.65
C PHE A 269 2.92 -4.03 -18.61
N VAL A 270 2.62 -4.90 -17.65
CA VAL A 270 3.57 -5.52 -16.71
C VAL A 270 3.43 -7.04 -16.83
N PRO A 271 4.51 -7.82 -16.74
CA PRO A 271 4.43 -9.26 -16.79
C PRO A 271 3.46 -9.83 -15.73
N MET A 272 2.70 -10.83 -16.14
CA MET A 272 1.75 -11.55 -15.31
C MET A 272 1.74 -12.99 -15.81
N TRP A 273 1.93 -13.96 -14.92
CA TRP A 273 2.11 -15.36 -15.32
C TRP A 273 0.99 -15.86 -16.26
N PRO A 274 1.30 -16.58 -17.35
CA PRO A 274 2.63 -16.97 -17.85
C PRO A 274 3.30 -15.93 -18.78
N PHE A 275 2.73 -14.74 -18.90
CA PHE A 275 3.06 -13.73 -19.90
C PHE A 275 4.11 -12.71 -19.44
N GLY A 276 4.86 -12.22 -20.42
CA GLY A 276 5.69 -11.03 -20.31
C GLY A 276 7.18 -11.28 -20.22
N ASP A 277 7.93 -10.24 -20.56
CA ASP A 277 9.39 -10.24 -20.59
C ASP A 277 9.99 -9.45 -19.44
N LYS A 278 11.26 -9.75 -19.15
CA LYS A 278 12.00 -9.09 -18.08
C LYS A 278 12.09 -7.56 -18.28
N ALA A 279 12.25 -7.10 -19.51
CA ALA A 279 12.34 -5.67 -19.81
C ALA A 279 11.06 -4.91 -19.42
N SER A 280 9.90 -5.53 -19.62
CA SER A 280 8.59 -4.98 -19.24
C SER A 280 8.33 -5.01 -17.73
N TYR A 281 8.93 -5.95 -16.99
CA TYR A 281 8.89 -5.93 -15.51
C TYR A 281 9.75 -4.79 -14.95
N GLU A 282 10.94 -4.60 -15.51
CA GLU A 282 11.87 -3.55 -15.10
C GLU A 282 11.32 -2.16 -15.45
N ARG A 283 10.82 -2.00 -16.68
CA ARG A 283 10.24 -0.76 -17.20
C ARG A 283 8.95 -1.05 -17.98
N PRO A 284 7.79 -1.00 -17.29
CA PRO A 284 6.50 -1.18 -17.94
C PRO A 284 6.29 -0.22 -19.10
N ASN A 285 5.63 -0.72 -20.15
CA ASN A 285 5.47 -0.02 -21.42
C ASN A 285 4.09 -0.28 -22.04
N CYS A 286 3.64 0.65 -22.87
CA CYS A 286 2.38 0.52 -23.60
C CYS A 286 2.51 -0.53 -24.71
N ARG A 287 1.58 -1.48 -24.76
CA ARG A 287 1.55 -2.58 -25.73
C ARG A 287 0.18 -2.75 -26.35
N ASN A 288 0.14 -3.05 -27.64
CA ASN A 288 -1.09 -3.37 -28.36
C ASN A 288 -1.26 -4.90 -28.47
N ALA A 289 -2.38 -5.35 -29.03
CA ALA A 289 -2.68 -6.78 -29.14
C ALA A 289 -1.58 -7.57 -29.86
N THR A 290 -1.02 -7.04 -30.95
CA THR A 290 0.02 -7.72 -31.74
C THR A 290 1.35 -7.85 -30.98
N SER A 291 1.78 -6.82 -30.25
CA SER A 291 3.02 -6.88 -29.48
C SER A 291 2.92 -7.77 -28.24
N LEU A 292 1.71 -7.96 -27.70
CA LEU A 292 1.45 -8.93 -26.64
C LEU A 292 1.48 -10.37 -27.16
N ASP A 293 0.90 -10.62 -28.34
CA ASP A 293 0.86 -11.95 -28.96
C ASP A 293 2.26 -12.44 -29.39
N ASN A 294 3.07 -11.55 -29.99
CA ASN A 294 4.44 -11.89 -30.39
C ASN A 294 5.37 -12.17 -29.19
N GLY A 295 5.15 -11.50 -28.05
CA GLY A 295 5.93 -11.71 -26.82
C GLY A 295 5.58 -12.99 -26.06
N TRP A 296 4.59 -13.76 -26.52
CA TRP A 296 4.14 -15.00 -25.89
C TRP A 296 5.12 -16.17 -26.10
N TRP A 297 5.80 -16.20 -27.25
CA TRP A 297 6.58 -17.35 -27.75
C TRP A 297 8.10 -17.14 -27.65
N ASP A 298 8.56 -15.95 -27.27
CA ASP A 298 9.98 -15.62 -27.21
C ASP A 298 10.60 -16.16 -25.91
N SER A 299 11.21 -17.34 -26.00
CA SER A 299 11.84 -18.00 -24.87
C SER A 299 13.10 -17.29 -24.36
N ASP A 300 13.68 -16.38 -25.13
CA ASP A 300 14.93 -15.73 -24.75
C ASP A 300 14.67 -14.49 -23.87
N THR A 301 13.44 -13.98 -23.85
CA THR A 301 13.05 -12.77 -23.10
C THR A 301 12.03 -13.02 -21.98
N GLN A 302 11.47 -14.23 -21.86
CA GLN A 302 10.40 -14.54 -20.91
C GLN A 302 10.81 -14.32 -19.44
N TYR A 303 9.96 -13.62 -18.70
CA TYR A 303 10.17 -13.33 -17.28
C TYR A 303 10.02 -14.58 -16.39
N TRP A 304 9.22 -15.57 -16.80
CA TRP A 304 8.79 -16.72 -15.98
C TRP A 304 9.56 -18.04 -16.24
N HIS A 305 10.72 -18.00 -16.89
CA HIS A 305 11.48 -19.21 -17.25
C HIS A 305 12.16 -19.93 -16.07
N PRO A 306 12.35 -21.27 -16.15
CA PRO A 306 12.15 -22.12 -17.33
C PRO A 306 10.74 -22.76 -17.39
N ILE A 307 9.85 -22.21 -18.22
CA ILE A 307 8.68 -22.96 -18.70
C ILE A 307 9.17 -23.98 -19.76
N PRO A 308 8.72 -25.25 -19.74
CA PRO A 308 8.90 -26.14 -20.88
C PRO A 308 8.34 -25.46 -22.14
N LYS A 309 9.03 -25.54 -23.28
CA LYS A 309 8.57 -24.97 -24.55
C LYS A 309 7.11 -25.38 -24.79
N MET A 310 6.16 -24.48 -24.52
CA MET A 310 4.79 -24.69 -24.94
C MET A 310 4.80 -24.56 -26.45
N MET A 311 4.31 -25.60 -27.11
CA MET A 311 4.35 -25.75 -28.56
C MET A 311 3.68 -24.52 -29.20
N PRO A 312 4.26 -23.91 -30.25
CA PRO A 312 3.59 -22.85 -31.00
C PRO A 312 2.19 -23.30 -31.43
N PRO A 313 1.22 -22.38 -31.61
CA PRO A 313 -0.07 -22.80 -32.12
C PRO A 313 0.19 -23.38 -33.52
N PRO A 314 -0.50 -24.46 -33.92
CA PRO A 314 -0.32 -24.97 -35.27
C PRO A 314 -0.64 -23.85 -36.26
N ASP A 315 0.30 -23.61 -37.19
CA ASP A 315 0.09 -22.69 -38.29
C ASP A 315 -1.24 -23.05 -38.96
N TYR A 316 -2.17 -22.12 -39.00
CA TYR A 316 -3.36 -22.27 -39.82
C TYR A 316 -2.92 -22.11 -41.28
N GLU A 317 -2.44 -23.19 -41.88
CA GLU A 317 -2.27 -23.26 -43.33
C GLU A 317 -3.66 -23.05 -43.97
N THR A 318 -3.82 -21.92 -44.64
CA THR A 318 -4.93 -21.63 -45.55
C THR A 318 -4.80 -22.41 -46.85
#